data_AF-A0A084EP04-F1
#
_entry.id   AF-A0A084EP04-F1
#
_cell.length_a   1.000
_cell.length_b   1.000
_cell.length_c   1.000
_cell.angle_alpha   90.00
_cell.angle_beta   90.00
_cell.angle_gamma   90.00
#
_symmetry.space_group_name_H-M   'P 1'
#
loop_
_entity.id
_entity.type
_entity.pdbx_description
1 polymer ?
#
loop_
_entity_poly.entity_id
_entity_poly.type
_entity_poly.pdbx_seq_one_letter_code
_entity_poly.pdbx_strand_id
1 'polypeptide(L)'
;MLRFRANWYCTRDIDRPDWELRESGWRIQVQGDTPLEVNISFPVAPEDYAAFTPGLTAHRAVNAIAAVCDAPPGIRTTADLPQIIAQLG
;
A
#
# COMPACT_ATOMS: atom_id res chain seq x y z
N MET A 1 -1.26 16.20 -11.35
CA MET A 1 -1.76 15.00 -12.05
C MET A 1 -1.38 13.76 -11.24
N LEU A 2 -2.34 12.91 -10.90
CA LEU A 2 -2.08 11.62 -10.24
C LEU A 2 -1.94 10.54 -11.33
N ARG A 3 -0.91 9.71 -11.25
CA ARG A 3 -0.75 8.53 -12.12
C ARG A 3 -0.63 7.29 -11.26
N PHE A 4 -1.50 6.32 -11.49
CA PHE A 4 -1.44 5.01 -10.87
C PHE A 4 -1.08 3.96 -11.93
N ARG A 5 -0.17 3.05 -11.58
CA ARG A 5 0.21 1.88 -12.38
C ARG A 5 0.27 0.69 -11.44
N ALA A 6 -0.42 -0.39 -11.79
CA ALA A 6 -0.37 -1.63 -11.05
C ALA A 6 0.02 -2.75 -11.99
N ASN A 7 1.20 -3.33 -11.72
CA ASN A 7 1.80 -4.38 -12.52
C ASN A 7 1.74 -5.68 -11.72
N TRP A 8 1.03 -6.68 -12.24
CA TRP A 8 1.09 -8.06 -11.75
C TRP A 8 1.70 -8.90 -12.86
N TYR A 9 2.76 -9.63 -12.54
CA TYR A 9 3.53 -10.38 -13.52
C TYR A 9 4.13 -11.64 -12.87
N CYS A 10 4.33 -12.68 -13.68
CA CYS A 10 4.94 -13.94 -13.22
C CYS A 10 6.45 -13.99 -13.50
N THR A 11 6.93 -13.24 -14.49
CA THR A 11 8.33 -13.16 -14.90
C THR A 11 8.68 -11.74 -15.34
N ARG A 12 9.98 -11.38 -15.27
CA ARG A 12 10.52 -10.14 -15.85
C ARG A 12 11.09 -10.33 -17.25
N ASP A 13 11.16 -11.57 -17.73
CA ASP A 13 11.55 -11.88 -19.11
C ASP A 13 10.40 -11.53 -20.05
N ILE A 14 10.35 -10.25 -20.45
CA ILE A 14 9.33 -9.69 -21.32
C ILE A 14 9.98 -8.83 -22.40
N ASP A 15 9.39 -8.79 -23.60
CA ASP A 15 9.85 -7.97 -24.73
C ASP A 15 9.63 -6.46 -24.55
N ARG A 16 9.53 -5.99 -23.30
CA ARG A 16 9.27 -4.60 -22.90
C ARG A 16 10.22 -4.17 -21.78
N PRO A 17 11.51 -3.95 -22.09
CA PRO A 17 12.50 -3.56 -21.10
C PRO A 17 12.20 -2.19 -20.47
N ASP A 18 11.43 -1.33 -21.16
CA ASP A 18 11.03 0.00 -20.71
C ASP A 18 10.05 0.02 -19.54
N TRP A 19 9.47 -1.14 -19.18
CA TRP A 19 8.52 -1.23 -18.07
C TRP A 19 9.19 -1.18 -16.69
N GLU A 20 10.51 -1.40 -16.63
CA GLU A 20 11.31 -1.37 -15.42
C GLU A 20 10.64 -2.17 -14.27
N LEU A 21 10.19 -3.40 -14.55
CA LEU A 21 9.49 -4.21 -13.55
C LEU A 21 10.35 -4.43 -12.29
N ARG A 22 9.77 -4.12 -11.12
CA ARG A 22 10.45 -4.11 -9.82
C ARG A 22 9.98 -5.23 -8.93
N GLU A 23 10.75 -5.55 -7.89
CA GLU A 23 10.30 -6.47 -6.83
C GLU A 23 8.95 -6.06 -6.23
N SER A 24 8.26 -7.02 -5.63
CA SER A 24 6.96 -6.80 -5.01
C SER A 24 7.04 -5.68 -3.98
N GLY A 25 6.08 -4.76 -4.05
CA GLY A 25 6.05 -3.57 -3.22
C GLY A 25 5.40 -2.39 -3.93
N TRP A 26 5.67 -1.19 -3.44
CA TRP A 26 5.15 0.06 -4.01
C TRP A 26 6.26 1.09 -4.20
N ARG A 27 6.16 1.85 -5.30
CA ARG A 27 6.93 3.06 -5.57
C ARG A 27 5.99 4.24 -5.62
N ILE A 28 6.28 5.27 -4.83
CA ILE A 28 5.55 6.54 -4.83
C ILE A 28 6.53 7.63 -5.20
N GLN A 29 6.22 8.40 -6.23
CA GLN A 29 7.01 9.56 -6.64
C GLN A 29 6.15 10.81 -6.52
N VAL A 30 6.64 11.77 -5.74
CA VAL A 30 6.04 13.09 -5.57
C VAL A 30 6.96 14.10 -6.23
N GLN A 31 6.42 14.90 -7.13
CA GLN A 31 7.11 15.99 -7.81
C GLN A 31 6.59 17.32 -7.27
N GLY A 32 7.44 18.34 -7.20
CA GLY A 32 7.10 19.67 -6.70
C GLY A 32 8.30 20.35 -6.06
N ASP A 33 8.04 21.32 -5.19
CA ASP A 33 9.09 22.13 -4.54
C ASP A 33 9.96 21.32 -3.57
N THR A 34 9.45 20.19 -3.08
CA THR A 34 10.21 19.21 -2.28
C THR A 34 9.92 17.82 -2.83
N PRO A 35 10.64 17.40 -3.89
CA PRO A 35 10.39 16.11 -4.53
C PRO A 35 10.78 14.96 -3.60
N LEU A 36 10.03 13.86 -3.65
CA LEU A 36 10.23 12.68 -2.83
C LEU A 36 10.03 11.40 -3.65
N GLU A 37 10.90 10.42 -3.43
CA GLU A 37 10.69 9.06 -3.89
C GLU A 37 10.65 8.10 -2.68
N VAL A 38 9.56 7.34 -2.55
CA VAL A 38 9.37 6.34 -1.50
C VAL A 38 9.29 4.96 -2.14
N ASN A 39 10.09 4.03 -1.60
CA ASN A 39 10.11 2.63 -1.99
C ASN A 39 9.69 1.79 -0.78
N ILE A 40 8.59 1.05 -0.91
CA ILE A 40 8.02 0.21 0.14
C ILE A 40 8.19 -1.25 -0.30
N SER A 41 9.00 -2.01 0.41
CA SER A 41 9.23 -3.44 0.18
C SER A 41 8.64 -4.29 1.31
N PHE A 42 8.57 -5.61 1.10
CA PHE A 42 8.15 -6.56 2.12
C PHE A 42 9.37 -7.08 2.88
N PRO A 43 9.39 -7.00 4.23
CA PRO A 43 10.53 -7.42 5.05
C PRO A 43 10.54 -8.94 5.30
N VAL A 44 10.16 -9.75 4.32
CA VAL A 44 10.08 -11.21 4.40
C VAL A 44 10.55 -11.83 3.09
N ALA A 45 10.92 -13.11 3.11
CA ALA A 45 11.29 -13.82 1.88
C ALA A 45 10.07 -14.06 0.97
N PRO A 46 10.25 -14.20 -0.36
CA PRO A 46 9.15 -14.42 -1.30
C PRO A 46 8.25 -15.61 -0.95
N GLU A 47 8.82 -16.69 -0.44
CA GLU A 47 8.11 -17.89 0.03
C GLU A 47 7.12 -17.61 1.16
N ASP A 48 7.33 -16.55 1.95
CA ASP A 48 6.49 -16.15 3.08
C ASP A 48 5.41 -15.13 2.68
N TYR A 49 5.39 -14.66 1.43
CA TYR A 49 4.47 -13.60 0.99
C TYR A 49 3.00 -13.99 1.19
N ALA A 50 2.65 -15.26 0.99
CA ALA A 50 1.29 -15.74 1.17
C ALA A 50 0.80 -15.60 2.61
N ALA A 51 1.70 -15.78 3.59
CA ALA A 51 1.38 -15.60 5.01
C ALA A 51 1.43 -14.12 5.44
N PHE A 52 2.33 -13.33 4.85
CA PHE A 52 2.58 -11.95 5.25
C PHE A 52 1.62 -10.93 4.62
N THR A 53 1.48 -10.95 3.29
CA THR A 53 0.83 -9.87 2.52
C THR A 53 -0.67 -9.69 2.77
N PRO A 54 -1.48 -10.72 3.12
CA PRO A 54 -2.88 -10.51 3.50
C PRO A 54 -3.04 -9.57 4.71
N GLY A 55 -2.04 -9.56 5.61
CA GLY A 55 -2.00 -8.64 6.74
C GLY A 55 -1.98 -7.18 6.30
N LEU A 56 -1.35 -6.82 5.19
CA LEU A 56 -1.25 -5.43 4.73
C LEU A 56 -2.62 -4.83 4.40
N THR A 57 -3.60 -5.68 4.04
CA THR A 57 -5.00 -5.28 3.87
C THR A 57 -5.78 -5.41 5.17
N ALA A 58 -5.68 -6.56 5.85
CA ALA A 58 -6.52 -6.87 7.01
C ALA A 58 -6.25 -5.95 8.21
N HIS A 59 -4.98 -5.66 8.53
CA HIS A 59 -4.64 -4.83 9.70
C HIS A 59 -5.24 -3.43 9.61
N ARG A 60 -5.27 -2.82 8.41
CA ARG A 60 -5.89 -1.51 8.20
C ARG A 60 -7.38 -1.52 8.53
N ALA A 61 -8.10 -2.58 8.16
CA ALA A 61 -9.52 -2.73 8.44
C ALA A 61 -9.78 -2.97 9.93
N VAL A 62 -9.03 -3.89 10.56
CA VAL A 62 -9.17 -4.20 11.99
C VAL A 62 -8.86 -2.98 12.86
N ASN A 63 -7.75 -2.28 12.58
CA ASN A 63 -7.35 -1.11 13.35
C ASN A 63 -8.29 0.09 13.15
N ALA A 64 -9.13 0.09 12.10
CA ALA A 64 -10.12 1.13 11.85
C ALA A 64 -11.44 0.92 12.62
N ILE A 65 -11.67 -0.24 13.25
CA ILE A 65 -12.97 -0.59 13.85
C ILE A 65 -13.45 0.48 14.83
N ALA A 66 -12.60 0.90 15.79
CA ALA A 66 -12.98 1.92 16.77
C ALA A 66 -13.35 3.25 16.10
N ALA A 67 -12.53 3.71 15.14
CA ALA A 67 -12.80 4.93 14.39
C ALA A 67 -14.11 4.87 13.58
N VAL A 68 -14.46 3.69 13.06
CA VAL A 68 -15.74 3.47 12.35
C VAL A 68 -16.92 3.46 13.32
N CYS A 69 -16.78 2.83 14.49
CA CYS A 69 -17.83 2.80 15.53
C CYS A 69 -18.13 4.21 16.06
N ASP A 70 -17.12 5.06 16.20
CA ASP A 70 -17.26 6.44 16.69
C ASP A 70 -17.72 7.43 15.60
N ALA A 71 -17.71 7.03 14.33
CA ALA A 71 -18.06 7.90 13.22
C ALA A 71 -19.59 8.16 13.13
N PRO A 72 -20.02 9.35 12.65
CA PRO A 72 -21.45 9.60 12.42
C PRO A 72 -22.00 8.67 11.33
N PRO A 73 -23.29 8.27 11.40
CA PRO A 73 -23.91 7.36 10.43
C PRO A 73 -23.76 7.79 8.96
N GLY A 74 -23.67 6.80 8.07
CA GLY A 74 -23.57 6.98 6.63
C GLY A 74 -22.30 6.40 6.03
N ILE A 75 -22.15 6.52 4.71
CA ILE A 75 -20.94 6.09 4.01
C ILE A 75 -19.82 7.10 4.33
N ARG A 76 -18.67 6.56 4.74
CA ARG A 76 -17.45 7.32 5.06
C ARG A 76 -16.28 6.74 4.29
N THR A 77 -15.34 7.60 3.93
CA THR A 77 -14.06 7.23 3.34
C THR A 77 -12.97 7.30 4.39
N THR A 78 -11.79 6.76 4.09
CA THR A 78 -10.64 6.85 4.99
C THR A 78 -10.16 8.29 5.22
N ALA A 79 -10.54 9.25 4.37
CA ALA A 79 -10.24 10.67 4.55
C ALA A 79 -11.18 11.35 5.57
N ASP A 80 -12.34 10.75 5.84
CA ASP A 80 -13.33 11.25 6.81
C ASP A 80 -13.07 10.73 8.24
N LEU A 81 -12.07 9.87 8.40
CA LEU A 81 -11.71 9.20 9.66
C LEU A 81 -10.34 9.69 10.15
N PRO A 82 -10.04 9.56 11.46
CA PRO A 82 -8.70 9.83 11.97
C PRO A 82 -7.66 8.93 11.30
N GLN A 83 -6.41 9.37 11.28
CA GLN A 83 -5.31 8.57 10.77
C GLN A 83 -5.14 7.30 11.61
N ILE A 84 -5.38 6.15 10.98
CA ILE A 84 -5.20 4.85 11.62
C ILE A 84 -3.70 4.54 11.70
N ILE A 85 -3.16 4.49 12.91
CA ILE A 85 -1.76 4.17 13.21
C ILE A 85 -1.66 2.87 14.00
N ALA A 86 -0.47 2.27 14.05
CA ALA A 86 -0.24 1.08 14.85
C ALA A 86 -0.34 1.39 16.36
N GLN A 87 -0.99 0.51 17.11
CA GLN A 87 -0.93 0.51 18.57
C GLN A 87 0.22 -0.41 18.99
N LEU A 88 1.28 0.15 19.57
CA LEU A 88 2.52 -0.58 19.82
C LEU A 88 2.65 -1.16 21.24
N GLY A 89 1.62 -1.00 22.09
CA GLY A 89 1.65 -1.38 23.50
C GLY A 89 2.40 -0.36 24.36
#